data_AF-A0A7Y3GAQ3-F1
#
_entry.id   AF-A0A7Y3GAQ3-F1
#
_cell.length_a   1.000
_cell.length_b   1.000
_cell.length_c   1.000
_cell.angle_alpha   90.00
_cell.angle_beta   90.00
_cell.angle_gamma   90.00
#
_symmetry.space_group_name_H-M   'P 1'
#
loop_
_entity.id
_entity.type
_entity.pdbx_description
1 polymer ?
#
loop_
_entity_poly.entity_id
_entity_poly.type
_entity_poly.pdbx_seq_one_letter_code
_entity_poly.pdbx_strand_id
1 'polypeptide(L)'
;MSGSTISRIALAIAAVLVALSFVAARQGQGMRVLAEVEALRTRIEVERALEDENTGEIRRLESRGVIEPRAEVELGMHRPVGEELRYYPGSGR
;
A
#
# COMPACT_ATOMS: atom_id res chain seq x y z
N MET A 1 32.05 -8.72 -55.47
CA MET A 1 32.57 -8.39 -54.12
C MET A 1 33.47 -9.53 -53.66
N SER A 2 34.68 -9.24 -53.18
CA SER A 2 35.60 -10.28 -52.71
C SER A 2 35.04 -10.96 -51.46
N GLY A 3 35.22 -12.29 -51.32
CA GLY A 3 34.74 -13.05 -50.17
C GLY A 3 35.22 -12.51 -48.82
N SER A 4 36.37 -11.82 -48.78
CA SER A 4 36.87 -11.15 -47.57
C SER A 4 36.00 -9.97 -47.13
N THR A 5 35.37 -9.25 -48.08
CA THR A 5 34.48 -8.12 -47.75
C THR A 5 33.20 -8.62 -47.10
N ILE A 6 32.63 -9.70 -47.62
CA ILE A 6 31.43 -10.34 -47.06
C ILE A 6 31.74 -10.86 -45.64
N SER A 7 32.87 -11.53 -45.45
CA SER A 7 33.30 -12.02 -44.13
C SER A 7 33.49 -10.88 -43.11
N ARG A 8 34.10 -9.76 -43.51
CA ARG A 8 34.27 -8.58 -42.63
C ARG A 8 32.93 -7.96 -42.24
N ILE A 9 32.00 -7.84 -43.19
CA ILE A 9 30.65 -7.31 -42.93
C ILE A 9 29.90 -8.23 -41.96
N ALA A 10 29.95 -9.55 -42.19
CA ALA A 10 29.31 -10.53 -41.31
C ALA A 10 29.89 -10.45 -39.88
N LEU A 11 31.22 -10.31 -39.75
CA LEU A 11 31.88 -10.16 -38.46
C LEU A 11 31.46 -8.86 -37.76
N ALA A 12 31.38 -7.75 -38.48
CA ALA A 12 30.93 -6.47 -37.94
C ALA A 12 29.49 -6.55 -37.43
N ILE A 13 28.59 -7.17 -38.20
CA ILE A 13 27.20 -7.39 -37.79
C ILE A 13 27.14 -8.26 -36.54
N ALA A 14 27.90 -9.37 -36.50
CA ALA A 14 27.95 -10.25 -35.34
C ALA A 14 28.43 -9.50 -34.08
N ALA A 15 29.47 -8.68 -34.20
CA ALA A 15 29.98 -7.88 -33.09
C ALA A 15 28.92 -6.87 -32.57
N VAL A 16 28.21 -6.20 -33.47
CA VAL A 16 27.12 -5.29 -33.11
C VAL A 16 25.99 -6.02 -32.41
N LEU A 17 25.57 -7.19 -32.90
CA LEU A 17 24.50 -7.98 -32.29
C LEU A 17 24.88 -8.44 -30.88
N VAL A 18 26.11 -8.91 -30.67
CA VAL A 18 26.59 -9.30 -29.33
C VAL A 18 26.57 -8.11 -28.37
N ALA A 19 27.04 -6.94 -28.82
CA ALA A 19 26.99 -5.73 -28.00
C ALA A 19 25.55 -5.34 -27.64
N LEU A 20 24.62 -5.39 -28.59
CA LEU A 20 23.21 -5.10 -28.36
C LEU A 20 22.56 -6.11 -27.41
N SER A 21 22.82 -7.40 -27.57
CA SER A 21 22.33 -8.44 -26.66
C SER A 21 22.82 -8.21 -25.23
N PHE A 22 24.08 -7.82 -25.06
CA PHE A 22 24.63 -7.50 -23.74
C PHE A 22 23.95 -6.29 -23.10
N VAL A 23 23.75 -5.21 -23.86
CA VAL A 23 23.05 -4.01 -23.38
C VAL A 23 21.60 -4.33 -23.02
N ALA A 24 20.89 -5.07 -23.87
CA ALA A 24 19.51 -5.48 -23.62
C ALA A 24 19.39 -6.33 -22.34
N ALA A 25 20.34 -7.25 -22.10
CA ALA A 25 20.38 -8.04 -20.87
C ALA A 25 20.58 -7.14 -19.63
N ARG A 26 21.48 -6.16 -19.71
CA ARG A 26 21.75 -5.19 -18.64
C ARG A 26 20.53 -4.31 -18.36
N GLN A 27 19.87 -3.82 -19.40
CA GLN A 27 18.65 -3.02 -19.29
C GLN A 27 17.49 -3.83 -18.69
N GLY A 28 17.35 -5.10 -19.10
CA GLY A 28 16.36 -6.02 -18.52
C GLY A 28 16.52 -6.22 -17.02
N GLN A 29 17.77 -6.32 -16.53
CA GLN A 29 18.05 -6.37 -15.09
C GLN A 29 17.67 -5.07 -14.39
N GLY A 30 18.01 -3.90 -14.97
CA GLY A 30 17.65 -2.61 -14.42
C GLY A 30 16.14 -2.41 -14.28
N MET A 31 15.36 -2.80 -15.31
CA MET A 31 13.89 -2.73 -15.27
C MET A 31 13.29 -3.63 -14.18
N ARG A 32 13.87 -4.82 -13.92
CA ARG A 32 13.40 -5.69 -12.84
C ARG A 32 13.61 -5.06 -11.47
N VAL A 33 14.78 -4.48 -11.23
CA VAL A 33 15.07 -3.78 -9.96
C VAL A 33 14.13 -2.59 -9.78
N LEU A 34 13.87 -1.82 -10.84
CA LEU A 34 12.90 -0.70 -10.76
C LEU A 34 11.49 -1.19 -10.44
N ALA A 35 11.05 -2.32 -11.02
CA ALA A 35 9.75 -2.90 -10.72
C ALA A 35 9.66 -3.38 -9.26
N GLU A 36 10.71 -3.98 -8.72
CA GLU A 36 10.79 -4.38 -7.31
C GLU A 36 10.74 -3.17 -6.37
N VAL A 37 11.47 -2.10 -6.70
CA VAL A 37 11.45 -0.85 -5.94
C VAL A 37 10.05 -0.22 -5.94
N GLU A 38 9.37 -0.19 -7.08
CA GLU A 38 8.02 0.36 -7.18
C GLU A 38 7.00 -0.46 -6.39
N ALA A 39 7.11 -1.79 -6.44
CA ALA A 39 6.27 -2.69 -5.64
C ALA A 39 6.47 -2.47 -4.12
N LEU A 40 7.72 -2.32 -3.69
CA LEU A 40 8.04 -2.02 -2.28
C LEU A 40 7.52 -0.65 -1.86
N ARG A 41 7.67 0.36 -2.72
CA ARG A 41 7.14 1.70 -2.47
C ARG A 41 5.63 1.67 -2.28
N THR A 42 4.91 1.01 -3.18
CA THR A 42 3.46 0.85 -3.10
C THR A 42 3.06 0.19 -1.78
N ARG A 43 3.78 -0.86 -1.37
CA ARG A 43 3.52 -1.55 -0.11
C ARG A 43 3.69 -0.64 1.10
N ILE A 44 4.76 0.16 1.12
CA ILE A 44 5.02 1.14 2.19
C ILE A 44 3.90 2.19 2.25
N GLU A 45 3.44 2.68 1.09
CA GLU A 45 2.36 3.67 1.04
C GLU A 45 1.04 3.10 1.58
N VAL A 46 0.72 1.83 1.27
CA VAL A 46 -0.45 1.15 1.83
C VAL A 46 -0.33 0.96 3.34
N GLU A 47 0.81 0.47 3.84
CA GLU A 47 1.03 0.28 5.28
C GLU A 47 0.92 1.60 6.05
N ARG A 48 1.44 2.69 5.50
CA ARG A 48 1.29 4.03 6.10
C ARG A 48 -0.16 4.47 6.18
N ALA A 49 -0.95 4.22 5.13
CA ALA A 49 -2.36 4.55 5.14
C ALA A 49 -3.12 3.76 6.23
N LEU A 50 -2.78 2.49 6.43
CA LEU A 50 -3.36 1.65 7.50
C LEU A 50 -2.91 2.12 8.88
N GLU A 51 -1.67 2.55 9.04
CA GLU A 51 -1.16 3.12 10.29
C GLU A 51 -1.91 4.40 10.67
N ASP A 52 -2.15 5.29 9.70
CA ASP A 52 -2.91 6.52 9.90
C ASP A 52 -4.38 6.24 10.26
N GLU A 53 -5.01 5.27 9.59
CA GLU A 53 -6.37 4.84 9.89
C GLU A 53 -6.49 4.27 11.31
N ASN A 54 -5.62 3.34 11.68
CA ASN A 54 -5.57 2.75 13.01
C ASN A 54 -5.32 3.80 14.09
N THR A 55 -4.42 4.75 13.83
CA THR A 55 -4.15 5.86 14.75
C THR A 55 -5.39 6.74 14.94
N GLY A 56 -6.13 6.99 13.86
CA GLY A 56 -7.40 7.71 13.91
C GLY A 56 -8.46 6.98 14.73
N GLU A 57 -8.55 5.66 14.59
CA GLU A 57 -9.49 4.84 15.36
C GLU A 57 -9.12 4.80 16.84
N ILE A 58 -7.85 4.63 17.18
CA ILE A 58 -7.36 4.69 18.56
C ILE A 58 -7.74 6.02 19.20
N ARG A 59 -7.45 7.16 18.54
CA ARG A 59 -7.82 8.49 19.06
C ARG A 59 -9.32 8.63 19.25
N ARG A 60 -10.13 8.10 18.33
CA ARG A 60 -11.59 8.11 18.45
C ARG A 60 -12.03 7.29 19.67
N LEU A 61 -11.49 6.09 19.87
CA LEU A 61 -11.81 5.24 21.02
C LEU A 61 -11.37 5.88 22.34
N GLU A 62 -10.17 6.45 22.40
CA GLU A 62 -9.68 7.19 23.56
C GLU A 62 -10.58 8.39 23.88
N SER A 63 -10.99 9.17 22.86
CA SER A 63 -11.90 10.29 23.07
C SER A 63 -13.25 9.83 23.63
N ARG A 64 -13.81 8.73 23.14
CA ARG A 64 -15.08 8.18 23.66
C ARG A 64 -14.92 7.67 25.09
N GLY A 65 -13.84 6.94 25.36
CA GLY A 65 -13.50 6.46 26.70
C GLY A 65 -13.24 7.58 27.72
N VAL A 66 -12.87 8.78 27.27
CA VAL A 66 -12.72 9.96 28.13
C VAL A 66 -14.01 10.78 28.23
N ILE A 67 -14.82 10.85 27.17
CA ILE A 67 -16.07 11.60 27.16
C ILE A 67 -17.17 10.91 27.98
N GLU A 68 -17.29 9.57 27.90
CA GLU A 68 -18.34 8.83 28.63
C GLU A 68 -18.26 9.04 30.16
N PRO A 69 -17.08 8.88 30.81
CA PRO A 69 -16.95 9.10 32.25
C PRO A 69 -17.10 10.57 32.64
N ARG A 70 -16.64 11.50 31.78
CA ARG A 70 -16.71 12.93 32.07
C ARG A 70 -18.14 13.46 31.99
N ALA A 71 -18.92 12.95 31.02
CA ALA A 71 -20.36 13.19 30.95
C ALA A 71 -21.10 12.59 32.15
N GLU A 72 -20.68 11.42 32.64
CA GLU A 72 -21.22 10.79 33.85
C GLU A 72 -21.09 11.73 35.07
N VAL A 73 -19.91 12.33 35.24
CA VAL A 73 -19.58 13.22 36.36
C VAL A 73 -20.20 14.61 36.22
N GLU A 74 -20.15 15.23 35.04
CA GLU A 74 -20.64 16.60 34.83
C GLU A 74 -22.16 16.70 34.70
N LEU A 75 -22.80 15.69 34.09
CA LEU A 75 -24.25 15.69 33.87
C LEU A 75 -25.02 14.85 34.90
N GLY A 76 -24.33 14.20 35.84
CA GLY A 76 -24.94 13.30 36.82
C GLY A 76 -25.66 12.11 36.19
N MET A 77 -25.34 11.79 34.94
CA MET A 77 -25.99 10.73 34.17
C MET A 77 -25.31 9.40 34.49
N HIS A 78 -25.93 8.54 35.29
CA HIS A 78 -25.40 7.19 35.48
C HIS A 78 -25.71 6.30 34.27
N ARG A 79 -24.88 5.27 34.05
CA ARG A 79 -25.16 4.27 33.01
C ARG A 79 -26.40 3.45 33.37
N PRO A 80 -27.47 3.43 32.56
CA PRO A 80 -28.68 2.69 32.90
C PRO A 80 -28.37 1.20 32.97
N VAL A 81 -28.75 0.58 34.10
CA VAL A 81 -28.65 -0.87 34.30
C VAL A 81 -29.87 -1.56 33.71
N GLY A 82 -29.75 -2.87 33.41
CA GLY A 82 -30.74 -3.62 32.61
C GLY A 82 -32.20 -3.54 33.09
N GLU A 83 -32.45 -3.19 34.35
CA GLU A 83 -33.78 -2.98 34.92
C GLU A 83 -34.45 -1.67 34.48
N GLU A 84 -33.67 -0.68 34.04
CA GLU A 84 -34.14 0.64 33.59
C GLU A 84 -34.40 0.68 32.07
N LEU A 85 -33.95 -0.34 31.34
CA LEU A 85 -34.15 -0.44 29.90
C LEU A 85 -35.59 -0.85 29.59
N ARG A 86 -36.47 0.15 29.41
CA ARG A 86 -37.80 -0.09 28.84
C ARG A 86 -37.70 -0.34 27.34
N TYR A 87 -37.88 -1.60 26.96
CA TYR A 87 -38.01 -1.98 25.56
C TYR A 87 -39.36 -1.47 25.04
N TYR A 88 -39.34 -0.45 24.19
CA TYR A 88 -40.52 -0.07 23.43
C TYR A 88 -40.60 -0.98 22.20
N PRO A 89 -41.61 -1.86 22.09
CA PRO A 89 -41.82 -2.59 20.86
C PRO A 89 -42.08 -1.56 19.76
N GLY A 90 -41.19 -1.53 18.77
CA GLY A 90 -41.32 -0.65 17.61
C GLY A 90 -42.72 -0.85 17.01
N SER A 91 -43.45 0.25 16.88
CA SER A 91 -44.74 0.25 16.20
C SER A 91 -44.51 -0.19 14.76
N GLY A 92 -44.74 -1.47 14.49
CA GLY A 92 -44.73 -2.03 13.16
C GLY A 92 -45.77 -1.29 12.32
N ARG A 93 -45.27 -0.48 11.39
CA ARG A 93 -45.96 -0.02 10.19
C ARG A 93 -44.96 0.07 9.07
#